data_AF-A0A0A9D934-F1
#
_entry.id   AF-A0A0A9D934-F1
#
_cell.length_a   1.000
_cell.length_b   1.000
_cell.length_c   1.000
_cell.angle_alpha   90.00
_cell.angle_beta   90.00
_cell.angle_gamma   90.00
#
_symmetry.space_group_name_H-M   'P 1'
#
loop_
_entity.id
_entity.type
_entity.pdbx_description
1 polymer ?
#
loop_
_entity_poly.entity_id
_entity_poly.type
_entity_poly.pdbx_seq_one_letter_code
_entity_poly.pdbx_strand_id
1 'polypeptide(L)'
;MQPDIAQRYSTVRFFPDGTCNCYTLRSLTPGGKYYVRAAFGYGNYDTLNKLPTFDLYLGVNFWTTVSIINGSTACIFEMIAVSPANYLQVCLVNKGLGTLFISGLT
;
A
#
# COMPACT_ATOMS: atom_id res chain seq x y z
N MET A 1 -1.54 5.58 26.22
CA MET A 1 -2.39 6.16 25.16
C MET A 1 -1.60 6.07 23.88
N GLN A 2 -1.80 4.98 23.14
CA GLN A 2 -1.08 4.70 21.89
C GLN A 2 -1.85 5.39 20.75
N PRO A 3 -1.20 6.04 19.77
CA PRO A 3 -1.93 6.69 18.69
C PRO A 3 -2.64 5.60 17.90
N ASP A 4 -3.96 5.58 18.06
CA ASP A 4 -4.86 4.58 17.52
C ASP A 4 -4.71 4.50 16.00
N ILE A 5 -4.67 3.28 15.46
CA ILE A 5 -4.83 3.08 14.02
C ILE A 5 -6.21 3.64 13.70
N ALA A 6 -6.26 4.79 13.02
CA ALA A 6 -7.53 5.42 12.68
C ALA A 6 -8.48 4.38 12.11
N GLN A 7 -9.75 4.35 12.55
CA GLN A 7 -10.72 3.29 12.24
C GLN A 7 -10.76 2.90 10.75
N ARG A 8 -10.51 3.85 9.84
CA ARG A 8 -10.43 3.61 8.39
C ARG A 8 -9.29 2.68 7.95
N TYR A 9 -8.30 2.43 8.79
CA TYR A 9 -7.12 1.59 8.52
C TYR A 9 -7.08 0.33 9.41
N SER A 10 -8.13 0.05 10.18
CA SER A 10 -8.19 -1.13 11.06
C SER A 10 -8.47 -2.44 10.31
N THR A 11 -8.90 -2.34 9.05
CA THR A 11 -9.11 -3.49 8.17
C THR A 11 -8.02 -3.54 7.12
N VAL A 12 -7.66 -4.75 6.69
CA VAL A 12 -6.63 -4.98 5.68
C VAL A 12 -7.10 -5.97 4.63
N ARG A 13 -6.60 -5.81 3.41
CA ARG A 13 -6.50 -6.91 2.44
C ARG A 13 -5.05 -7.39 2.42
N PHE A 14 -4.85 -8.70 2.47
CA PHE A 14 -3.53 -9.33 2.43
C PHE A 14 -3.42 -10.32 1.26
N PHE A 15 -2.18 -10.62 0.87
CA PHE A 15 -1.87 -11.46 -0.29
C PHE A 15 -0.78 -12.48 0.08
N PRO A 16 -1.16 -13.72 0.46
CA PRO A 16 -0.21 -14.72 0.97
C PRO A 16 0.69 -15.30 -0.13
N ASP A 17 0.16 -15.52 -1.33
CA ASP A 17 0.84 -16.26 -2.41
C ASP A 17 1.24 -15.38 -3.61
N GLY A 18 1.18 -14.06 -3.46
CA GLY A 18 1.42 -13.13 -4.57
C GLY A 18 2.87 -12.62 -4.62
N THR A 19 3.52 -12.76 -5.77
CA THR A 19 4.81 -12.09 -6.06
C THR A 19 4.63 -10.60 -6.33
N CYS A 20 3.52 -10.23 -6.99
CA CYS A 20 3.12 -8.86 -7.28
C CYS A 20 1.60 -8.77 -7.32
N ASN A 21 1.01 -7.83 -6.57
CA ASN A 21 -0.44 -7.60 -6.54
C ASN A 21 -0.73 -6.15 -6.89
N CYS A 22 -1.49 -5.92 -7.96
CA CYS A 22 -1.75 -4.59 -8.51
C CYS A 22 -3.22 -4.18 -8.41
N TYR A 23 -3.45 -2.98 -7.92
CA TYR A 23 -4.73 -2.28 -8.04
C TYR A 23 -4.73 -1.42 -9.29
N THR A 24 -5.80 -1.46 -10.06
CA THR A 24 -5.98 -0.56 -11.22
C THR A 24 -6.98 0.53 -10.85
N LEU A 25 -6.48 1.75 -10.69
CA LEU A 25 -7.27 2.97 -10.55
C LEU A 25 -7.73 3.39 -11.95
N ARG A 26 -9.04 3.42 -12.17
CA ARG A 26 -9.66 3.70 -13.49
C ARG A 26 -10.35 5.07 -13.50
N SER A 27 -10.93 5.41 -14.65
CA SER A 27 -11.69 6.65 -14.84
C SER A 27 -10.83 7.90 -14.64
N LEU A 28 -9.56 7.80 -15.00
CA LEU A 28 -8.62 8.92 -14.99
C LEU A 28 -8.62 9.60 -16.36
N THR A 29 -8.18 10.85 -16.37
CA THR A 29 -7.95 11.65 -17.57
C THR A 29 -6.46 11.57 -17.90
N PRO A 30 -6.07 11.15 -19.11
CA PRO A 30 -4.68 11.23 -19.56
C PRO A 30 -4.12 12.65 -19.38
N GLY A 31 -2.90 12.76 -18.83
CA GLY A 31 -2.27 14.03 -18.46
C GLY A 31 -2.80 14.66 -17.16
N GLY A 32 -3.86 14.10 -16.56
CA GLY A 32 -4.40 14.55 -15.27
C GLY A 32 -3.44 14.28 -14.12
N LYS A 33 -3.46 15.16 -13.12
CA LYS A 33 -2.70 15.01 -11.86
C LYS A 33 -3.61 14.44 -10.78
N TYR A 34 -3.17 13.33 -10.19
CA TYR A 34 -3.91 12.62 -9.16
C TYR A 34 -3.07 12.50 -7.91
N TYR A 35 -3.70 12.73 -6.76
CA TYR A 35 -3.10 12.47 -5.47
C TYR A 35 -3.39 11.04 -5.08
N VAL A 36 -2.34 10.22 -4.98
CA VAL A 36 -2.43 8.79 -4.65
C VAL A 36 -1.90 8.59 -3.24
N ARG A 37 -2.68 7.95 -2.38
CA ARG A 37 -2.33 7.63 -1.00
C ARG A 37 -2.53 6.15 -0.73
N ALA A 38 -1.48 5.47 -0.27
CA ALA A 38 -1.51 4.09 0.20
C ALA A 38 -1.26 4.04 1.72
N ALA A 39 -2.10 3.32 2.45
CA ALA A 39 -2.03 3.23 3.92
C ALA A 39 -1.90 1.77 4.38
N PHE A 40 -1.06 1.57 5.40
CA PHE A 40 -0.65 0.27 5.91
C PHE A 40 -0.69 0.25 7.44
N GLY A 41 -1.82 -0.20 8.01
CA GLY A 41 -1.97 -0.48 9.44
C GLY A 41 -1.82 -1.97 9.70
N TYR A 42 -0.67 -2.39 10.25
CA TYR A 42 -0.39 -3.83 10.46
C TYR A 42 -1.30 -4.45 11.52
N GLY A 43 -1.42 -3.83 12.70
CA GLY A 43 -2.33 -4.28 13.76
C GLY A 43 -2.13 -5.73 14.22
N ASN A 44 -1.01 -6.37 13.87
CA ASN A 44 -0.79 -7.81 14.02
C ASN A 44 -1.91 -8.65 13.39
N TYR A 45 -2.41 -8.25 12.21
CA TYR A 45 -3.58 -8.87 11.56
C TYR A 45 -3.41 -10.38 11.30
N ASP A 46 -2.18 -10.86 11.15
CA ASP A 46 -1.84 -12.26 10.85
C ASP A 46 -1.44 -13.06 12.09
N THR A 47 -1.45 -12.43 13.29
CA THR A 47 -1.02 -13.02 14.57
C THR A 47 0.44 -13.48 14.63
N LEU A 48 1.26 -13.17 13.62
CA LEU A 48 2.66 -13.60 13.55
C LEU A 48 3.62 -12.67 14.30
N ASN A 49 3.17 -11.46 14.61
CA ASN A 49 3.96 -10.38 15.18
C ASN A 49 5.29 -10.15 14.42
N LYS A 50 5.26 -10.37 13.10
CA LYS A 50 6.39 -10.22 12.20
C LYS A 50 6.11 -9.07 11.25
N LEU A 51 6.81 -7.97 11.46
CA LEU A 51 6.62 -6.76 10.69
C LEU A 51 7.10 -6.98 9.24
N PRO A 52 6.23 -6.80 8.23
CA PRO A 52 6.59 -7.08 6.85
C PRO A 52 7.33 -5.92 6.18
N THR A 53 8.13 -6.26 5.16
CA THR A 53 8.77 -5.31 4.25
C THR A 53 8.53 -5.71 2.80
N PHE A 54 8.11 -4.75 1.98
CA PHE A 54 7.84 -4.96 0.56
C PHE A 54 7.97 -3.66 -0.23
N ASP A 55 7.99 -3.75 -1.56
CA ASP A 55 8.10 -2.58 -2.42
C ASP A 55 6.75 -2.16 -2.98
N LEU A 56 6.58 -0.86 -3.20
CA LEU A 56 5.41 -0.24 -3.81
C LEU A 56 5.82 0.39 -5.13
N TYR A 57 5.03 0.16 -6.16
CA TYR A 57 5.23 0.68 -7.51
C TYR A 57 3.99 1.43 -7.99
N LEU A 58 4.22 2.47 -8.79
CA LEU A 58 3.18 3.11 -9.59
C LEU A 58 3.43 2.81 -11.07
N GLY A 59 2.62 1.91 -11.64
CA GLY A 59 2.88 1.28 -12.92
C GLY A 59 4.19 0.51 -12.86
N VAL A 60 5.13 0.84 -13.74
CA VAL A 60 6.48 0.26 -13.77
C VAL A 60 7.49 1.04 -12.92
N ASN A 61 7.10 2.20 -12.37
CA ASN A 61 8.01 3.07 -11.64
C ASN A 61 8.06 2.67 -10.17
N PHE A 62 9.27 2.50 -9.63
CA PHE A 62 9.46 2.33 -8.20
C PHE A 62 8.95 3.58 -7.47
N TRP A 63 8.07 3.37 -6.49
CA TRP A 63 7.59 4.45 -5.64
C TRP A 63 8.37 4.48 -4.33
N THR A 64 8.34 3.39 -3.55
CA THR A 64 9.02 3.33 -2.25
C THR A 64 9.10 1.91 -1.70
N THR A 65 9.95 1.67 -0.70
CA THR A 65 9.90 0.47 0.13
C THR A 65 9.01 0.73 1.35
N VAL A 66 7.98 -0.09 1.51
CA VAL A 66 7.13 -0.12 2.70
C VAL A 66 7.82 -1.00 3.74
N SER A 67 8.26 -0.38 4.84
CA SER A 67 8.81 -1.09 6.00
C SER A 67 7.98 -0.75 7.23
N ILE A 68 7.24 -1.74 7.75
CA ILE A 68 6.50 -1.56 8.98
C ILE A 68 7.49 -1.62 10.15
N ILE A 69 7.56 -0.57 10.94
CA ILE A 69 8.45 -0.48 12.13
C ILE A 69 7.66 -0.51 13.45
N ASN A 70 6.37 -0.22 13.40
CA ASN A 70 5.48 -0.21 14.55
C ASN A 70 4.12 -0.78 14.14
N GLY A 71 3.74 -1.89 14.76
CA GLY A 71 2.48 -2.59 14.45
C GLY A 71 1.22 -1.85 14.89
N SER A 72 1.33 -0.84 15.74
CA SER A 72 0.21 -0.13 16.34
C SER A 72 -0.06 1.24 15.72
N THR A 73 0.65 1.59 14.64
CA THR A 73 0.46 2.84 13.89
C THR A 73 0.34 2.52 12.41
N ALA A 74 -0.44 3.32 11.67
CA ALA A 74 -0.49 3.21 10.22
C ALA A 74 0.70 3.91 9.57
N CYS A 75 1.38 3.24 8.64
CA CYS A 75 2.33 3.86 7.72
C CYS A 75 1.56 4.38 6.49
N ILE A 76 1.78 5.63 6.10
CA ILE A 76 1.08 6.28 4.98
C ILE A 76 2.12 6.77 3.97
N PHE A 77 1.90 6.46 2.69
CA PHE A 77 2.73 6.92 1.58
C PHE A 77 1.86 7.68 0.59
N GLU A 78 2.35 8.84 0.16
CA GLU A 78 1.58 9.80 -0.64
C GLU A 78 2.42 10.31 -1.81
N MET A 79 1.79 10.50 -2.96
CA MET A 79 2.42 11.12 -4.12
C MET A 79 1.40 11.84 -5.00
N ILE A 80 1.87 12.80 -5.80
CA ILE A 80 1.11 13.33 -6.92
C ILE A 80 1.64 12.66 -8.18
N ALA A 81 0.76 11.95 -8.90
CA ALA A 81 1.07 11.24 -10.12
C ALA A 81 0.39 11.89 -11.31
N VAL A 82 1.11 12.00 -12.43
CA VAL A 82 0.49 12.33 -13.72
C VAL A 82 0.06 11.02 -14.38
N SER A 83 -1.22 10.89 -14.71
CA SER A 83 -1.74 9.69 -15.35
C SER A 83 -1.36 9.67 -16.84
N PRO A 84 -0.57 8.68 -17.32
CA PRO A 84 -0.22 8.60 -18.74
C PRO A 84 -1.39 8.12 -19.60
N ALA A 85 -2.36 7.44 -18.99
CA ALA A 85 -3.53 6.86 -19.64
C ALA A 85 -4.80 7.17 -18.84
N ASN A 86 -5.92 6.51 -19.17
CA ASN A 86 -7.15 6.57 -18.39
C ASN A 86 -7.13 5.69 -17.12
N TYR A 87 -5.96 5.19 -16.76
CA TYR A 87 -5.74 4.38 -15.56
C TYR A 87 -4.34 4.57 -14.98
N LEU A 88 -4.21 4.26 -13.70
CA LEU A 88 -2.95 4.09 -12.98
C LEU A 88 -2.96 2.72 -12.29
N GLN A 89 -1.80 2.11 -12.14
CA GLN A 89 -1.66 0.87 -11.37
C GLN A 89 -0.80 1.10 -10.15
N VAL A 90 -1.25 0.64 -8.99
CA VAL A 90 -0.45 0.63 -7.76
C VAL A 90 -0.17 -0.83 -7.41
N CYS A 91 1.09 -1.21 -7.42
CA CYS A 91 1.51 -2.60 -7.27
C CYS A 91 2.34 -2.80 -6.01
N LEU A 92 1.96 -3.78 -5.20
CA LEU A 92 2.71 -4.27 -4.04
C LEU A 92 3.57 -5.46 -4.50
N VAL A 93 4.88 -5.37 -4.32
CA VAL A 93 5.85 -6.34 -4.81
C VAL A 93 6.57 -7.01 -3.64
N ASN A 94 6.52 -8.34 -3.63
CA ASN A 94 7.03 -9.17 -2.54
C ASN A 94 8.57 -9.21 -2.53
N LYS A 95 9.17 -9.05 -1.35
CA LYS A 95 10.62 -9.18 -1.10
C LYS A 95 11.00 -10.44 -0.32
N GLY A 96 10.04 -11.32 -0.05
CA GLY A 96 10.19 -12.49 0.82
C GLY A 96 10.24 -12.15 2.32
N LEU A 97 9.96 -10.90 2.69
CA LEU A 97 10.08 -10.38 4.05
C LEU A 97 8.71 -10.19 4.72
N GLY A 98 7.78 -11.12 4.52
CA GLY A 98 6.44 -11.11 5.11
C GLY A 98 5.32 -11.02 4.08
N THR A 99 4.08 -11.08 4.57
CA THR A 99 2.88 -11.09 3.73
C THR A 99 2.52 -9.67 3.29
N LEU A 100 2.33 -9.48 1.99
CA LEU A 100 1.88 -8.20 1.41
C LEU A 100 0.48 -7.86 1.94
N PHE A 101 0.26 -6.60 2.31
CA PHE A 101 -1.06 -6.14 2.72
C PHE A 101 -1.26 -4.66 2.43
N ILE A 102 -2.52 -4.20 2.42
CA ILE A 102 -2.89 -2.79 2.32
C ILE A 102 -4.18 -2.53 3.12
N SER A 103 -4.25 -1.42 3.82
CA SER A 103 -5.44 -1.00 4.59
C SER A 103 -6.31 -0.02 3.81
N GLY A 104 -5.70 0.82 2.97
CA GLY A 104 -6.43 1.80 2.17
C GLY A 104 -5.64 2.27 0.96
N LEU A 105 -6.36 2.55 -0.12
CA LEU A 105 -5.84 3.15 -1.34
C LEU A 105 -6.86 4.18 -1.83
N THR A 106 -6.44 5.43 -1.98
CA THR A 106 -7.26 6.54 -2.49
C THR A 106 -6.52 7.30 -3.57
#